data_AF-A0A6A5CIY0-F1
#
_entry.id   AF-A0A6A5CIY0-F1
#
_cell.length_a   1.000
_cell.length_b   1.000
_cell.length_c   1.000
_cell.angle_alpha   90.00
_cell.angle_beta   90.00
_cell.angle_gamma   90.00
#
_symmetry.space_group_name_H-M   'P 1'
#
loop_
_entity.id
_entity.type
_entity.pdbx_description
1 polymer ?
#
loop_
_entity_poly.entity_id
_entity_poly.type
_entity_poly.pdbx_seq_one_letter_code
_entity_poly.pdbx_strand_id
1 'polypeptide(L)'
;MLQNDTDEYGLNGMSFVSVQCPDSTYCHRTPRVLNVNGDTYVEVDSDPNSCQADKFQYTARTASGISRNADVYIEFKNCMCKSKIDFMFVIDASGSIGWDNFQKIRALGQQIVSRMQLGEDAIKNTFVNMPYEAGWTAQLAGIREAFNELARNGRTDAEKVMYILTDGLANIPCSCDACSSFWSTKPSLYPYTVGTLIIDNNQLSNTQKQQAYQNQCNYQFPYTPGDPNNFAFYPYSCSQCSWDDYSSSCLPCADAIPVAQKINSWKKNSAGVIPSDPDNPFNRYNVQWKIIAMGVGDALSNPLGSRELRGMNYNADRTINVPWDDLQKLF
;
A
#
# COMPACT_ATOMS: atom_id res chain seq x y z
N MET A 1 -32.73 14.05 -6.15
CA MET A 1 -31.69 14.15 -7.18
C MET A 1 -30.62 15.10 -6.69
N LEU A 2 -29.35 14.79 -6.94
CA LEU A 2 -28.19 15.63 -6.62
C LEU A 2 -28.09 16.78 -7.63
N GLN A 3 -27.50 17.91 -7.22
CA GLN A 3 -27.44 19.13 -8.04
C GLN A 3 -26.61 18.97 -9.32
N ASN A 4 -25.70 18.00 -9.35
CA ASN A 4 -24.83 17.70 -10.48
C ASN A 4 -25.38 16.59 -11.39
N ASP A 5 -26.59 16.09 -11.14
CA ASP A 5 -27.24 15.15 -12.03
C ASP A 5 -27.81 15.91 -13.24
N THR A 6 -27.66 15.37 -14.46
CA THR A 6 -28.23 15.99 -15.67
C THR A 6 -28.72 14.93 -16.65
N ASP A 7 -29.92 15.10 -17.22
CA ASP A 7 -30.33 14.40 -18.44
C ASP A 7 -30.42 15.36 -19.65
N GLU A 8 -30.92 14.88 -20.78
CA GLU A 8 -31.13 15.67 -22.00
C GLU A 8 -32.06 16.90 -21.84
N TYR A 9 -32.79 17.00 -20.73
CA TYR A 9 -33.65 18.13 -20.34
C TYR A 9 -33.19 18.83 -19.04
N GLY A 10 -31.99 18.48 -18.54
CA GLY A 10 -31.41 19.01 -17.31
C GLY A 10 -31.87 18.25 -16.05
N LEU A 11 -32.12 18.97 -14.96
CA LEU A 11 -32.65 18.37 -13.72
C LEU A 11 -34.17 18.15 -13.78
N ASN A 12 -34.86 18.91 -14.63
CA ASN A 12 -36.31 18.96 -14.71
C ASN A 12 -36.85 17.77 -15.50
N GLY A 13 -37.21 16.69 -14.79
CA GLY A 13 -37.76 15.48 -15.38
C GLY A 13 -37.12 14.19 -14.87
N MET A 14 -35.99 14.31 -14.17
CA MET A 14 -35.39 13.17 -13.49
C MET A 14 -36.09 12.85 -12.18
N SER A 15 -36.16 11.57 -11.85
CA SER A 15 -36.74 11.07 -10.60
C SER A 15 -35.81 10.08 -9.90
N PHE A 16 -35.79 10.15 -8.58
CA PHE A 16 -35.11 9.16 -7.74
C PHE A 16 -35.92 7.86 -7.73
N VAL A 17 -35.25 6.70 -7.85
CA VAL A 17 -35.88 5.38 -7.85
C VAL A 17 -35.57 4.60 -6.58
N SER A 18 -34.29 4.37 -6.30
CA SER A 18 -33.85 3.53 -5.18
C SER A 18 -32.41 3.85 -4.78
N VAL A 19 -32.03 3.37 -3.60
CA VAL A 19 -30.63 3.21 -3.18
C VAL A 19 -30.34 1.73 -2.97
N GLN A 20 -29.10 1.34 -3.21
CA GLN A 20 -28.64 -0.01 -2.96
C GLN A 20 -27.18 -0.04 -2.51
N CYS A 21 -26.87 -1.14 -1.83
CA CYS A 21 -25.53 -1.59 -1.52
C CYS A 21 -25.25 -2.83 -2.38
N PRO A 22 -24.57 -2.69 -3.53
CA PRO A 22 -24.38 -3.79 -4.46
C PRO A 22 -23.75 -5.04 -3.83
N ASP A 23 -22.78 -4.84 -2.93
CA ASP A 23 -22.08 -5.89 -2.18
C ASP A 23 -21.42 -5.33 -0.91
N SER A 24 -20.82 -6.23 -0.12
CA SER A 24 -20.17 -5.91 1.15
C SER A 24 -18.84 -5.15 1.05
N THR A 25 -18.26 -5.05 -0.15
CA THR A 25 -17.08 -4.22 -0.44
C THR A 25 -17.46 -2.81 -0.86
N TYR A 26 -18.72 -2.64 -1.29
CA TYR A 26 -19.24 -1.38 -1.79
C TYR A 26 -19.72 -0.47 -0.65
N CYS A 27 -20.57 -1.00 0.24
CA CYS A 27 -21.02 -0.28 1.42
C CYS A 27 -21.11 -1.18 2.65
N HIS A 28 -21.03 -0.58 3.83
CA HIS A 28 -21.14 -1.32 5.08
C HIS A 28 -22.60 -1.62 5.43
N ARG A 29 -23.49 -0.67 5.12
CA ARG A 29 -24.92 -0.79 5.36
C ARG A 29 -25.71 -0.03 4.31
N THR A 30 -26.72 -0.69 3.74
CA THR A 30 -27.61 -0.04 2.77
C THR A 30 -28.27 1.19 3.40
N PRO A 31 -28.13 2.39 2.80
CA PRO A 31 -28.79 3.59 3.28
C PRO A 31 -30.31 3.46 3.29
N ARG A 32 -30.97 4.24 4.13
CA ARG A 32 -32.43 4.25 4.24
C ARG A 32 -33.01 5.42 3.47
N VAL A 33 -34.08 5.16 2.71
CA VAL A 33 -34.86 6.22 2.06
C VAL A 33 -35.95 6.68 3.03
N LEU A 34 -35.96 7.96 3.33
CA LEU A 34 -36.95 8.60 4.18
C LEU A 34 -37.74 9.62 3.36
N ASN A 35 -39.05 9.70 3.59
CA ASN A 35 -39.89 10.74 3.01
C ASN A 35 -40.39 11.62 4.15
N VAL A 36 -39.97 12.88 4.18
CA VAL A 36 -40.29 13.84 5.25
C VAL A 36 -40.81 15.12 4.60
N ASN A 37 -42.03 15.54 4.94
CA ASN A 37 -42.67 16.76 4.42
C ASN A 37 -42.74 16.85 2.88
N GLY A 38 -42.81 15.72 2.18
CA GLY A 38 -42.85 15.67 0.72
C GLY A 38 -41.46 15.60 0.06
N ASP A 39 -40.39 15.75 0.82
CA ASP A 39 -39.03 15.60 0.35
C ASP A 39 -38.49 14.19 0.62
N THR A 40 -37.71 13.66 -0.32
CA THR A 40 -37.01 12.39 -0.19
C THR A 40 -35.59 12.62 0.30
N TYR A 41 -35.25 11.99 1.43
CA TYR A 41 -33.92 12.01 2.05
C TYR A 41 -33.31 10.61 1.98
N VAL A 42 -31.99 10.56 1.85
CA VAL A 42 -31.21 9.33 2.04
C VAL A 42 -30.47 9.45 3.37
N GLU A 43 -30.91 8.69 4.36
CA GLU A 43 -30.23 8.57 5.64
C GLU A 43 -29.08 7.57 5.50
N VAL A 44 -27.88 8.09 5.70
CA VAL A 44 -26.63 7.35 5.66
C VAL A 44 -26.23 6.96 7.08
N ASP A 45 -25.67 5.77 7.27
CA ASP A 45 -25.21 5.33 8.59
C ASP A 45 -23.99 6.18 8.99
N SER A 46 -24.20 7.08 9.94
CA SER A 46 -23.13 7.91 10.48
C SER A 46 -22.70 7.30 11.80
N ASP A 47 -21.61 6.54 11.77
CA ASP A 47 -20.90 6.21 13.01
C ASP A 47 -19.86 7.32 13.25
N PRO A 48 -20.15 8.27 14.16
CA PRO A 48 -19.22 9.36 14.46
C PRO A 48 -17.90 8.87 15.08
N ASN A 49 -17.81 7.61 15.50
CA ASN A 49 -16.62 7.03 16.11
C ASN A 49 -15.71 6.29 15.11
N SER A 50 -16.23 5.85 13.96
CA SER A 50 -15.46 5.02 13.02
C SER A 50 -14.76 5.83 11.92
N CYS A 51 -15.21 7.05 11.65
CA CYS A 51 -14.74 7.89 10.53
C CYS A 51 -14.74 7.17 9.18
N GLN A 52 -15.55 6.12 9.04
CA GLN A 52 -15.58 5.33 7.82
C GLN A 52 -16.26 6.13 6.72
N ALA A 53 -15.51 6.42 5.66
CA ALA A 53 -16.13 6.77 4.39
C ALA A 53 -16.94 5.57 3.90
N ASP A 54 -18.11 5.85 3.32
CA ASP A 54 -19.00 4.82 2.78
C ASP A 54 -19.38 5.19 1.35
N LYS A 55 -19.75 4.20 0.55
CA LYS A 55 -20.21 4.44 -0.82
C LYS A 55 -21.55 3.73 -0.99
N PHE A 56 -22.54 4.39 -1.58
CA PHE A 56 -23.78 3.71 -1.98
C PHE A 56 -24.10 4.03 -3.43
N GLN A 57 -24.94 3.19 -4.04
CA GLN A 57 -25.40 3.43 -5.39
C GLN A 57 -26.85 3.88 -5.33
N TYR A 58 -27.19 4.93 -6.07
CA TYR A 58 -28.58 5.33 -6.26
C TYR A 58 -28.98 5.20 -7.73
N THR A 59 -30.24 4.87 -7.97
CA THR A 59 -30.82 4.77 -9.30
C THR A 59 -31.67 6.00 -9.57
N ALA A 60 -31.35 6.69 -10.66
CA ALA A 60 -32.14 7.77 -11.23
C ALA A 60 -32.92 7.25 -12.45
N ARG A 61 -34.08 7.83 -12.71
CA ARG A 61 -34.82 7.66 -13.96
C ARG A 61 -34.92 9.00 -14.69
N THR A 62 -34.50 9.03 -15.95
CA THR A 62 -34.55 10.21 -16.82
C THR A 62 -35.99 10.56 -17.21
N ALA A 63 -36.19 11.77 -17.76
CA ALA A 63 -37.48 12.18 -18.31
C ALA A 63 -37.98 11.22 -19.43
N SER A 64 -37.06 10.60 -20.17
CA SER A 64 -37.32 9.59 -21.19
C SER A 64 -37.64 8.19 -20.62
N GLY A 65 -37.68 8.03 -19.29
CA GLY A 65 -38.03 6.78 -18.61
C GLY A 65 -36.87 5.79 -18.45
N ILE A 66 -35.65 6.16 -18.87
CA ILE A 66 -34.46 5.31 -18.80
C ILE A 66 -33.90 5.36 -17.38
N SER A 67 -33.57 4.20 -16.80
CA SER A 67 -32.94 4.13 -15.48
C SER A 67 -31.41 4.02 -15.59
N ARG A 68 -30.69 4.75 -14.73
CA ARG A 68 -29.22 4.76 -14.63
C ARG A 68 -28.80 4.77 -13.17
N ASN A 69 -27.63 4.20 -12.91
CA ASN A 69 -27.06 4.12 -11.58
C ASN A 69 -25.92 5.13 -11.44
N ALA A 70 -25.79 5.72 -10.26
CA ALA A 70 -24.71 6.61 -9.92
C ALA A 70 -24.17 6.31 -8.51
N ASP A 71 -22.85 6.43 -8.38
CA ASP A 71 -22.12 6.18 -7.15
C ASP A 71 -22.08 7.46 -6.31
N VAL A 72 -22.52 7.38 -5.05
CA VAL A 72 -22.42 8.46 -4.07
C VAL A 72 -21.34 8.10 -3.07
N TYR A 73 -20.31 8.95 -3.01
CA TYR A 73 -19.24 8.84 -2.03
C TYR A 73 -19.58 9.71 -0.82
N ILE A 74 -19.71 9.08 0.34
CA ILE A 74 -19.97 9.76 1.60
C ILE A 74 -18.65 9.96 2.30
N GLU A 75 -18.36 11.20 2.64
CA GLU A 75 -17.18 11.56 3.40
C GLU A 75 -17.57 12.38 4.63
N PHE A 76 -17.31 11.85 5.82
CA PHE A 76 -17.55 12.57 7.07
C PHE A 76 -16.44 13.58 7.32
N LYS A 77 -16.74 14.87 7.09
CA LYS A 77 -15.84 15.99 7.43
C LYS A 77 -15.71 16.10 8.95
N ASN A 78 -14.51 16.46 9.42
CA ASN A 78 -14.17 16.62 10.84
C ASN A 78 -14.18 15.33 11.68
N CYS A 79 -14.20 14.16 11.04
CA CYS A 79 -13.95 12.91 11.75
C CYS A 79 -12.45 12.69 11.90
N MET A 80 -11.95 12.73 13.13
CA MET A 80 -10.52 12.57 13.43
C MET A 80 -10.29 11.28 14.22
N CYS A 81 -9.80 10.25 13.55
CA CYS A 81 -9.23 9.08 14.22
C CYS A 81 -7.98 9.50 14.99
N LYS A 82 -8.08 9.63 16.32
CA LYS A 82 -6.93 9.91 17.19
C LYS A 82 -6.12 8.64 17.43
N SER A 83 -5.28 8.30 16.48
CA SER A 83 -4.25 7.26 16.65
C SER A 83 -2.89 7.91 16.73
N LYS A 84 -2.12 7.60 17.77
CA LYS A 84 -0.70 7.98 17.83
C LYS A 84 0.07 7.11 16.85
N ILE A 85 0.42 7.67 15.70
CA ILE A 85 1.14 6.98 14.64
C ILE A 85 2.35 7.82 14.26
N ASP A 86 3.49 7.16 14.07
CA ASP A 86 4.58 7.68 13.24
C ASP A 86 4.50 6.95 11.91
N PHE A 87 4.61 7.70 10.81
CA PHE A 87 4.54 7.12 9.49
C PHE A 87 5.70 7.57 8.60
N MET A 88 5.98 6.75 7.60
CA MET A 88 6.88 7.08 6.51
C MET A 88 6.26 6.76 5.16
N PHE A 89 6.60 7.57 4.16
CA PHE A 89 6.27 7.30 2.77
C PHE A 89 7.52 6.80 2.04
N VAL A 90 7.39 5.67 1.35
CA VAL A 90 8.32 5.16 0.36
C VAL A 90 7.65 5.37 -0.99
N ILE A 91 8.20 6.28 -1.79
CA ILE A 91 7.57 6.71 -3.04
C ILE A 91 8.46 6.26 -4.19
N ASP A 92 7.87 5.48 -5.08
CA ASP A 92 8.49 5.10 -6.32
C ASP A 92 8.60 6.32 -7.25
N ALA A 93 9.81 6.60 -7.69
CA ALA A 93 10.15 7.64 -8.65
C ALA A 93 10.84 7.02 -9.88
N SER A 94 10.60 5.73 -10.15
CA SER A 94 11.19 5.02 -11.26
C SER A 94 10.84 5.64 -12.61
N GLY A 95 11.70 5.37 -13.61
CA GLY A 95 11.54 5.91 -14.95
C GLY A 95 10.24 5.52 -15.65
N SER A 96 9.63 4.39 -15.29
CA SER A 96 8.35 3.93 -15.87
C SER A 96 7.17 4.82 -15.49
N ILE A 97 7.24 5.47 -14.33
CA ILE A 97 6.21 6.38 -13.87
C ILE A 97 6.18 7.61 -14.77
N GLY A 98 7.33 8.22 -15.03
CA GLY A 98 7.42 9.48 -15.76
C GLY A 98 7.01 10.68 -14.91
N TRP A 99 7.46 11.88 -15.30
CA TRP A 99 7.26 13.10 -14.52
C TRP A 99 5.79 13.42 -14.24
N ASP A 100 4.92 13.34 -15.26
CA ASP A 100 3.51 13.74 -15.13
C ASP A 100 2.76 12.86 -14.13
N ASN A 101 2.99 11.55 -14.17
CA ASN A 101 2.39 10.63 -13.21
C ASN A 101 3.04 10.75 -11.83
N PHE A 102 4.33 11.06 -11.75
CA PHE A 102 4.98 11.33 -10.47
C PHE A 102 4.37 12.56 -9.77
N GLN A 103 3.98 13.60 -10.51
CA GLN A 103 3.20 14.72 -9.95
C GLN A 103 1.87 14.25 -9.37
N LYS A 104 1.19 13.30 -10.01
CA LYS A 104 -0.04 12.69 -9.49
C LYS A 104 0.18 11.89 -8.21
N ILE A 105 1.27 11.13 -8.13
CA ILE A 105 1.66 10.40 -6.92
C ILE A 105 1.95 11.38 -5.77
N ARG A 106 2.64 12.49 -6.05
CA ARG A 106 2.88 13.55 -5.06
C ARG A 106 1.58 14.17 -4.56
N ALA A 107 0.63 14.46 -5.45
CA ALA A 107 -0.69 14.96 -5.09
C ALA A 107 -1.49 13.94 -4.27
N LEU A 108 -1.44 12.65 -4.62
CA LEU A 108 -2.04 11.58 -3.81
C LEU A 108 -1.46 11.58 -2.38
N GLY A 109 -0.14 11.67 -2.26
CA GLY A 109 0.53 11.78 -0.95
C GLY A 109 0.08 13.00 -0.15
N GLN A 110 -0.08 14.16 -0.79
CA GLN A 110 -0.64 15.37 -0.19
C GLN A 110 -2.08 15.16 0.32
N GLN A 111 -2.92 14.48 -0.46
CA GLN A 111 -4.29 14.17 -0.07
C GLN A 111 -4.34 13.16 1.08
N ILE A 112 -3.41 12.22 1.16
CA ILE A 112 -3.33 11.29 2.29
C ILE A 112 -2.98 12.07 3.57
N VAL A 113 -1.95 12.93 3.53
CA VAL A 113 -1.51 13.68 4.72
C VAL A 113 -2.45 14.81 5.12
N SER A 114 -3.25 15.37 4.19
CA SER A 114 -4.26 16.39 4.50
C SER A 114 -5.40 15.85 5.37
N ARG A 115 -5.55 14.53 5.48
CA ARG A 115 -6.51 13.86 6.37
C ARG A 115 -5.95 13.58 7.76
N MET A 116 -4.67 13.81 7.98
CA MET A 116 -4.00 13.52 9.24
C MET A 116 -3.84 14.82 10.05
N GLN A 117 -4.04 14.73 11.36
CA GLN A 117 -3.88 15.88 12.26
C GLN A 117 -2.38 16.16 12.52
N LEU A 118 -1.70 16.75 11.53
CA LEU A 118 -0.26 16.98 11.49
C LEU A 118 0.10 18.47 11.55
N GLY A 119 1.38 18.79 11.74
CA GLY A 119 1.92 20.07 11.30
C GLY A 119 1.92 20.10 9.77
N GLU A 120 0.75 20.39 9.19
CA GLU A 120 0.42 20.10 7.78
C GLU A 120 1.37 20.75 6.76
N ASP A 121 1.89 21.93 7.05
CA ASP A 121 2.62 22.74 6.06
C ASP A 121 3.97 22.12 5.68
N ALA A 122 4.72 21.58 6.65
CA ALA A 122 6.05 21.03 6.39
C ALA A 122 6.00 19.77 5.51
N ILE A 123 5.07 18.85 5.82
CA ILE A 123 4.96 17.58 5.11
C ILE A 123 4.35 17.79 3.72
N LYS A 124 3.33 18.66 3.59
CA LYS A 124 2.80 19.04 2.27
C LYS A 124 3.89 19.66 1.40
N ASN A 125 4.72 20.54 1.97
CA ASN A 125 5.86 21.14 1.27
C ASN A 125 6.90 20.10 0.85
N THR A 126 7.14 19.04 1.63
CA THR A 126 8.00 17.93 1.20
C THR A 126 7.47 17.29 -0.09
N PHE A 127 6.17 17.00 -0.16
CA PHE A 127 5.58 16.48 -1.39
C PHE A 127 5.62 17.47 -2.56
N VAL A 128 5.52 18.79 -2.32
CA VAL A 128 5.66 19.81 -3.39
C VAL A 128 7.10 19.91 -3.93
N ASN A 129 8.09 19.71 -3.07
CA ASN A 129 9.49 19.92 -3.44
C ASN A 129 10.25 18.62 -3.69
N MET A 130 9.58 17.48 -3.60
CA MET A 130 10.19 16.18 -3.85
C MET A 130 10.70 16.11 -5.30
N PRO A 131 12.01 15.88 -5.50
CA PRO A 131 12.58 15.76 -6.84
C PRO A 131 12.12 14.46 -7.49
N TYR A 132 12.04 14.47 -8.82
CA TYR A 132 11.86 13.25 -9.60
C TYR A 132 13.23 12.78 -10.08
N GLU A 133 13.76 11.78 -9.39
CA GLU A 133 15.03 11.16 -9.73
C GLU A 133 14.76 9.83 -10.42
N ALA A 134 14.44 9.92 -11.72
CA ALA A 134 14.11 8.76 -12.54
C ALA A 134 15.23 7.70 -12.49
N GLY A 135 14.84 6.46 -12.23
CA GLY A 135 15.77 5.35 -12.15
C GLY A 135 15.09 3.99 -12.10
N TRP A 136 15.81 3.04 -11.52
CA TRP A 136 15.32 1.69 -11.22
C TRP A 136 14.39 1.71 -10.00
N THR A 137 13.58 0.67 -9.86
CA THR A 137 12.56 0.50 -8.82
C THR A 137 13.15 -0.23 -7.61
N ALA A 138 13.71 0.54 -6.66
CA ALA A 138 14.49 0.04 -5.52
C ALA A 138 13.68 -0.17 -4.22
N GLN A 139 12.57 -0.92 -4.27
CA GLN A 139 11.65 -1.02 -3.14
C GLN A 139 12.33 -1.52 -1.85
N LEU A 140 13.18 -2.55 -1.92
CA LEU A 140 13.91 -3.09 -0.78
C LEU A 140 14.79 -2.04 -0.07
N ALA A 141 15.49 -1.21 -0.84
CA ALA A 141 16.32 -0.14 -0.28
C ALA A 141 15.46 0.95 0.37
N GLY A 142 14.39 1.38 -0.31
CA GLY A 142 13.44 2.36 0.21
C GLY A 142 12.79 1.92 1.53
N ILE A 143 12.39 0.64 1.63
CA ILE A 143 11.82 0.08 2.86
C ILE A 143 12.85 0.09 4.00
N ARG A 144 14.11 -0.27 3.73
CA ARG A 144 15.17 -0.23 4.76
C ARG A 144 15.43 1.18 5.28
N GLU A 145 15.43 2.18 4.41
CA GLU A 145 15.64 3.57 4.84
C GLU A 145 14.42 4.13 5.59
N ALA A 146 13.20 3.85 5.13
CA ALA A 146 12.01 4.23 5.89
C ALA A 146 11.95 3.51 7.26
N PHE A 147 12.36 2.24 7.31
CA PHE A 147 12.49 1.51 8.56
C PHE A 147 13.55 2.12 9.47
N ASN A 148 14.73 2.48 8.96
CA ASN A 148 15.80 3.17 9.69
C ASN A 148 15.27 4.39 10.43
N GLU A 149 14.59 5.27 9.69
CA GLU A 149 14.08 6.52 10.22
C GLU A 149 13.03 6.30 11.30
N LEU A 150 12.05 5.41 11.05
CA LEU A 150 11.04 5.06 12.05
C LEU A 150 11.63 4.37 13.27
N ALA A 151 12.66 3.55 13.10
CA ALA A 151 13.30 2.83 14.19
C ALA A 151 14.14 3.76 15.09
N ARG A 152 14.82 4.74 14.48
CA ARG A 152 15.71 5.68 15.17
C ARG A 152 14.96 6.84 15.81
N ASN A 153 13.99 7.40 15.10
CA ASN A 153 13.35 8.68 15.45
C ASN A 153 11.88 8.51 15.87
N GLY A 154 11.30 7.32 15.70
CA GLY A 154 9.91 7.05 16.07
C GLY A 154 9.69 7.00 17.58
N ARG A 155 8.52 7.47 18.02
CA ARG A 155 8.10 7.48 19.42
C ARG A 155 7.83 6.07 19.92
N THR A 156 8.24 5.76 21.14
CA THR A 156 8.08 4.42 21.74
C THR A 156 6.64 4.08 22.14
N ASP A 157 5.71 5.03 22.08
CA ASP A 157 4.29 4.88 22.41
C ASP A 157 3.35 5.07 21.20
N ALA A 158 3.90 5.21 20.00
CA ALA A 158 3.13 5.41 18.76
C ALA A 158 3.29 4.21 17.83
N GLU A 159 2.21 3.81 17.16
CA GLU A 159 2.23 2.77 16.15
C GLU A 159 3.04 3.20 14.92
N LYS A 160 3.58 2.25 14.16
CA LYS A 160 4.43 2.52 13.00
C LYS A 160 3.72 2.13 11.71
N VAL A 161 3.64 3.06 10.76
CA VAL A 161 2.99 2.83 9.47
C VAL A 161 3.90 3.24 8.32
N MET A 162 4.17 2.35 7.40
CA MET A 162 4.91 2.67 6.18
C MET A 162 3.97 2.58 4.98
N TYR A 163 3.82 3.69 4.28
CA TYR A 163 3.07 3.76 3.03
C TYR A 163 4.05 3.56 1.86
N ILE A 164 3.79 2.60 0.99
CA ILE A 164 4.59 2.35 -0.21
C ILE A 164 3.72 2.68 -1.42
N LEU A 165 4.13 3.62 -2.26
CA LEU A 165 3.42 3.97 -3.50
C LEU A 165 4.30 3.57 -4.67
N THR A 166 3.83 2.67 -5.53
CA THR A 166 4.60 2.13 -6.67
C THR A 166 3.69 1.78 -7.84
N ASP A 167 4.19 1.93 -9.06
CA ASP A 167 3.48 1.58 -10.29
C ASP A 167 3.77 0.16 -10.78
N GLY A 168 4.62 -0.59 -10.08
CA GLY A 168 5.04 -1.90 -10.57
C GLY A 168 5.99 -2.67 -9.67
N LEU A 169 6.81 -3.49 -10.33
CA LEU A 169 7.66 -4.49 -9.70
C LEU A 169 9.05 -3.92 -9.37
N ALA A 170 9.58 -4.27 -8.20
CA ALA A 170 10.97 -4.01 -7.86
C ALA A 170 11.94 -4.69 -8.84
N ASN A 171 12.99 -3.97 -9.23
CA ASN A 171 13.95 -4.48 -10.22
C ASN A 171 15.41 -4.27 -9.83
N ILE A 172 15.68 -3.75 -8.63
CA ILE A 172 17.02 -3.78 -8.06
C ILE A 172 16.99 -4.23 -6.59
N PRO A 173 17.92 -5.13 -6.20
CA PRO A 173 19.02 -5.69 -6.99
C PRO A 173 18.57 -6.74 -8.03
N CYS A 174 19.23 -6.76 -9.20
CA CYS A 174 18.90 -7.67 -10.30
C CYS A 174 19.99 -8.70 -10.62
N SER A 175 20.84 -9.05 -9.66
CA SER A 175 21.82 -10.12 -9.79
C SER A 175 22.14 -10.72 -8.43
N CYS A 176 22.61 -11.96 -8.40
CA CYS A 176 22.97 -12.61 -7.15
C CYS A 176 24.11 -11.88 -6.39
N ASP A 177 25.06 -11.29 -7.12
CA ASP A 177 26.15 -10.52 -6.52
C ASP A 177 25.66 -9.18 -5.95
N ALA A 178 24.78 -8.48 -6.67
CA ALA A 178 24.17 -7.24 -6.18
C ALA A 178 23.31 -7.50 -4.94
N CYS A 179 22.55 -8.60 -4.94
CA CYS A 179 21.85 -9.12 -3.78
C CYS A 179 22.80 -9.38 -2.60
N SER A 180 23.90 -10.09 -2.84
CA SER A 180 24.84 -10.45 -1.77
C SER A 180 25.47 -9.21 -1.16
N SER A 181 25.84 -8.25 -2.00
CA SER A 181 26.33 -6.94 -1.58
C SER A 181 25.31 -6.22 -0.69
N PHE A 182 24.05 -6.19 -1.11
CA PHE A 182 22.95 -5.56 -0.36
C PHE A 182 22.80 -6.13 1.06
N TRP A 183 22.86 -7.46 1.20
CA TRP A 183 22.72 -8.15 2.49
C TRP A 183 24.01 -8.24 3.32
N SER A 184 25.16 -7.99 2.71
CA SER A 184 26.45 -7.97 3.44
C SER A 184 26.67 -6.71 4.27
N THR A 185 25.88 -5.66 4.05
CA THR A 185 25.89 -4.43 4.85
C THR A 185 25.04 -4.61 6.10
N LYS A 186 25.59 -4.29 7.28
CA LYS A 186 24.89 -4.46 8.56
C LYS A 186 23.56 -3.72 8.53
N PRO A 187 22.42 -4.44 8.48
CA PRO A 187 21.15 -3.81 8.25
C PRO A 187 20.51 -3.44 9.60
N SER A 188 19.77 -2.35 9.63
CA SER A 188 18.91 -2.00 10.77
C SER A 188 17.71 -2.94 10.87
N LEU A 189 17.19 -3.36 9.72
CA LEU A 189 16.21 -4.41 9.56
C LEU A 189 16.95 -5.75 9.48
N TYR A 190 16.62 -6.72 10.33
CA TYR A 190 17.40 -7.95 10.58
C TYR A 190 18.74 -7.76 11.34
N PRO A 191 18.79 -6.97 12.43
CA PRO A 191 20.02 -6.74 13.19
C PRO A 191 20.52 -8.03 13.87
N TYR A 192 19.63 -8.97 14.18
CA TYR A 192 20.00 -10.26 14.73
C TYR A 192 20.21 -11.29 13.61
N THR A 193 19.20 -11.50 12.77
CA THR A 193 19.20 -12.57 11.76
C THR A 193 20.30 -12.41 10.72
N VAL A 194 20.57 -11.18 10.26
CA VAL A 194 21.66 -10.90 9.30
C VAL A 194 22.88 -10.36 10.03
N GLY A 195 22.69 -9.34 10.88
CA GLY A 195 23.80 -8.71 11.60
C GLY A 195 24.56 -9.69 12.51
N THR A 196 23.86 -10.28 13.48
CA THR A 196 24.51 -11.12 14.50
C THR A 196 24.86 -12.52 13.98
N LEU A 197 23.90 -13.20 13.34
CA LEU A 197 24.08 -14.61 12.95
C LEU A 197 24.94 -14.82 11.71
N ILE A 198 25.09 -13.80 10.85
CA ILE A 198 25.85 -13.90 9.59
C ILE A 198 27.07 -12.97 9.60
N ILE A 199 26.87 -11.66 9.69
CA ILE A 199 27.94 -10.67 9.54
C ILE A 199 28.96 -10.79 10.69
N ASP A 200 28.48 -10.70 11.93
CA ASP A 200 29.32 -10.68 13.13
C ASP A 200 29.75 -12.11 13.57
N ASN A 201 29.29 -13.15 12.87
CA ASN A 201 29.58 -14.53 13.21
C ASN A 201 30.97 -14.97 12.72
N ASN A 202 31.92 -15.07 13.65
CA ASN A 202 33.29 -15.49 13.38
C ASN A 202 33.45 -17.00 13.12
N GLN A 203 32.40 -17.80 13.31
CA GLN A 203 32.42 -19.24 13.01
C GLN A 203 32.10 -19.56 11.54
N LEU A 204 31.56 -18.58 10.79
CA LEU A 204 31.27 -18.75 9.37
C LEU A 204 32.49 -18.33 8.54
N SER A 205 32.91 -19.21 7.63
CA SER A 205 33.85 -18.87 6.56
C SER A 205 33.24 -17.85 5.60
N ASN A 206 34.08 -17.17 4.81
CA ASN A 206 33.62 -16.20 3.80
C ASN A 206 32.64 -16.83 2.80
N THR A 207 32.88 -18.08 2.39
CA THR A 207 31.97 -18.82 1.49
C THR A 207 30.61 -19.09 2.14
N GLN A 208 30.59 -19.45 3.44
CA GLN A 208 29.34 -19.66 4.16
C GLN A 208 28.57 -18.35 4.35
N LYS A 209 29.25 -17.22 4.62
CA LYS A 209 28.60 -15.90 4.68
C LYS A 209 28.00 -15.51 3.33
N GLN A 210 28.76 -15.68 2.26
CA GLN A 210 28.30 -15.41 0.90
C GLN A 210 27.04 -16.22 0.58
N GLN A 211 27.05 -17.53 0.84
CA GLN A 211 25.88 -18.38 0.63
C GLN A 211 24.69 -17.93 1.50
N ALA A 212 24.92 -17.50 2.74
CA ALA A 212 23.86 -17.01 3.62
C ALA A 212 23.21 -15.70 3.11
N TYR A 213 23.98 -14.79 2.52
CA TYR A 213 23.46 -13.58 1.88
C TYR A 213 22.62 -13.92 0.64
N GLN A 214 23.12 -14.83 -0.19
CA GLN A 214 22.39 -15.31 -1.37
C GLN A 214 21.07 -15.98 -0.98
N ASN A 215 21.07 -16.74 0.12
CA ASN A 215 19.86 -17.36 0.66
C ASN A 215 18.81 -16.35 1.14
N GLN A 216 19.20 -15.13 1.53
CA GLN A 216 18.22 -14.07 1.85
C GLN A 216 17.43 -13.65 0.61
N CYS A 217 18.05 -13.75 -0.56
CA CYS A 217 17.43 -13.49 -1.85
C CYS A 217 16.83 -14.73 -2.48
N ASN A 218 16.85 -15.90 -1.85
CA ASN A 218 16.14 -17.04 -2.42
C ASN A 218 14.64 -16.75 -2.36
N TYR A 219 13.92 -17.19 -3.39
CA TYR A 219 12.47 -17.02 -3.43
C TYR A 219 11.85 -17.77 -2.26
N GLN A 220 11.16 -17.04 -1.37
CA GLN A 220 10.68 -17.59 -0.10
C GLN A 220 9.25 -18.13 -0.17
N PHE A 221 8.60 -18.07 -1.33
CA PHE A 221 7.21 -18.50 -1.50
C PHE A 221 7.16 -19.79 -2.31
N PRO A 222 6.56 -20.88 -1.80
CA PRO A 222 6.49 -22.11 -2.58
C PRO A 222 5.51 -21.98 -3.74
N TYR A 223 5.88 -22.57 -4.89
CA TYR A 223 4.98 -22.82 -6.01
C TYR A 223 3.70 -23.50 -5.54
N THR A 224 2.56 -22.85 -5.77
CA THR A 224 1.23 -23.39 -5.49
C THR A 224 0.56 -23.69 -6.83
N PRO A 225 0.35 -24.98 -7.18
CA PRO A 225 -0.29 -25.35 -8.43
C PRO A 225 -1.65 -24.66 -8.61
N GLY A 226 -1.83 -23.95 -9.72
CA GLY A 226 -3.09 -23.29 -10.06
C GLY A 226 -3.23 -21.83 -9.60
N ASP A 227 -2.25 -21.27 -8.89
CA ASP A 227 -2.20 -19.83 -8.63
C ASP A 227 -1.59 -19.11 -9.86
N PRO A 228 -2.35 -18.27 -10.59
CA PRO A 228 -1.87 -17.59 -11.79
C PRO A 228 -0.70 -16.63 -11.54
N ASN A 229 -0.41 -16.31 -10.27
CA ASN A 229 0.68 -15.41 -9.87
C ASN A 229 1.88 -16.15 -9.28
N ASN A 230 1.87 -17.49 -9.24
CA ASN A 230 2.87 -18.30 -8.54
C ASN A 230 3.74 -19.15 -9.47
N PHE A 231 3.58 -19.05 -10.79
CA PHE A 231 4.29 -19.89 -11.78
C PHE A 231 5.75 -19.50 -12.06
N ALA A 232 6.22 -18.34 -11.60
CA ALA A 232 7.37 -17.71 -12.26
C ALA A 232 8.77 -18.14 -11.77
N PHE A 233 8.98 -18.59 -10.53
CA PHE A 233 10.35 -18.55 -9.95
C PHE A 233 10.92 -19.90 -9.49
N TYR A 234 10.80 -20.95 -10.30
CA TYR A 234 11.48 -22.22 -10.04
C TYR A 234 12.70 -22.41 -10.97
N PRO A 235 13.90 -22.71 -10.43
CA PRO A 235 14.27 -22.83 -9.01
C PRO A 235 14.40 -21.50 -8.24
N TYR A 236 14.22 -21.56 -6.93
CA TYR A 236 14.15 -20.42 -6.00
C TYR A 236 15.48 -19.68 -5.75
N SER A 237 16.44 -19.70 -6.67
CA SER A 237 17.81 -19.19 -6.46
C SER A 237 18.00 -17.78 -7.02
N CYS A 238 18.77 -16.96 -6.30
CA CYS A 238 19.25 -15.64 -6.77
C CYS A 238 20.02 -15.71 -8.12
N SER A 239 20.53 -16.88 -8.50
CA SER A 239 21.32 -17.06 -9.74
C SER A 239 20.52 -16.85 -11.02
N GLN A 240 19.19 -16.80 -10.92
CA GLN A 240 18.29 -16.59 -12.06
C GLN A 240 17.84 -15.14 -12.21
N CYS A 241 18.21 -14.25 -11.29
CA CYS A 241 17.83 -12.85 -11.33
C CYS A 241 18.32 -12.19 -12.62
N SER A 242 17.38 -11.86 -13.50
CA SER A 242 17.63 -11.17 -14.76
C SER A 242 16.42 -10.33 -15.13
N TRP A 243 16.66 -9.09 -15.57
CA TRP A 243 15.61 -8.22 -16.07
C TRP A 243 15.10 -8.66 -17.44
N ASP A 244 16.01 -9.20 -18.26
CA ASP A 244 15.71 -9.63 -19.63
C ASP A 244 14.93 -10.96 -19.67
N ASP A 245 14.83 -11.64 -18.53
CA ASP A 245 14.04 -12.86 -18.39
C ASP A 245 12.68 -12.54 -17.76
N TYR A 246 11.62 -12.59 -18.56
CA TYR A 246 10.25 -12.37 -18.10
C TYR A 246 9.83 -13.34 -16.98
N SER A 247 10.45 -14.52 -16.90
CA SER A 247 10.22 -15.49 -15.83
C SER A 247 10.93 -15.14 -14.52
N SER A 248 11.92 -14.24 -14.53
CA SER A 248 12.58 -13.72 -13.33
C SER A 248 12.18 -12.27 -13.01
N SER A 249 12.29 -11.34 -13.98
CA SER A 249 12.06 -9.91 -13.76
C SER A 249 12.80 -9.40 -12.51
N CYS A 250 14.06 -9.81 -12.33
CA CYS A 250 14.91 -9.59 -11.15
C CYS A 250 14.49 -10.30 -9.84
N LEU A 251 13.39 -11.04 -9.83
CA LEU A 251 13.03 -11.89 -8.71
C LEU A 251 13.84 -13.20 -8.76
N PRO A 252 14.28 -13.72 -7.61
CA PRO A 252 13.94 -13.27 -6.25
C PRO A 252 14.80 -12.15 -5.63
N CYS A 253 15.83 -11.67 -6.32
CA CYS A 253 16.81 -10.72 -5.76
C CYS A 253 16.20 -9.39 -5.33
N ALA A 254 15.21 -8.89 -6.06
CA ALA A 254 14.53 -7.63 -5.77
C ALA A 254 13.26 -7.80 -4.91
N ASP A 255 12.87 -9.03 -4.52
CA ASP A 255 11.56 -9.29 -3.90
C ASP A 255 11.45 -8.58 -2.53
N ALA A 256 10.58 -7.57 -2.46
CA ALA A 256 10.35 -6.81 -1.23
C ALA A 256 9.42 -7.52 -0.23
N ILE A 257 8.72 -8.58 -0.64
CA ILE A 257 7.70 -9.24 0.17
C ILE A 257 8.28 -9.82 1.48
N PRO A 258 9.41 -10.56 1.51
CA PRO A 258 9.91 -11.15 2.75
C PRO A 258 10.19 -10.11 3.85
N VAL A 259 10.80 -8.99 3.44
CA VAL A 259 11.05 -7.82 4.29
C VAL A 259 9.74 -7.23 4.79
N ALA A 260 8.77 -7.03 3.91
CA ALA A 260 7.51 -6.44 4.28
C ALA A 260 6.71 -7.34 5.23
N GLN A 261 6.68 -8.65 4.99
CA GLN A 261 6.04 -9.64 5.85
C GLN A 261 6.70 -9.73 7.23
N LYS A 262 8.02 -9.63 7.31
CA LYS A 262 8.73 -9.53 8.58
C LYS A 262 8.24 -8.32 9.39
N ILE A 263 8.19 -7.14 8.79
CA ILE A 263 7.71 -5.92 9.46
C ILE A 263 6.24 -6.08 9.87
N ASN A 264 5.38 -6.58 8.97
CA ASN A 264 3.96 -6.84 9.25
C ASN A 264 3.73 -7.92 10.31
N SER A 265 4.72 -8.76 10.60
CA SER A 265 4.63 -9.77 11.65
C SER A 265 4.67 -9.18 13.06
N TRP A 266 5.21 -7.96 13.23
CA TRP A 266 5.25 -7.23 14.49
C TRP A 266 3.89 -6.56 14.77
N LYS A 267 2.87 -7.41 14.86
CA LYS A 267 1.48 -7.06 15.08
C LYS A 267 0.98 -7.64 16.40
N LYS A 268 0.00 -6.97 16.99
CA LYS A 268 -0.64 -7.44 18.21
C LYS A 268 -1.37 -8.75 17.93
N ASN A 269 -1.17 -9.74 18.78
CA ASN A 269 -1.94 -10.97 18.78
C ASN A 269 -3.35 -10.74 19.39
N SER A 270 -4.15 -11.80 19.53
CA SER A 270 -5.49 -11.73 20.12
C SER A 270 -5.52 -11.21 21.56
N ALA A 271 -4.42 -11.32 22.30
CA ALA A 271 -4.27 -10.76 23.64
C ALA A 271 -3.80 -9.29 23.64
N GLY A 272 -3.66 -8.67 22.47
CA GLY A 272 -3.20 -7.28 22.34
C GLY A 272 -1.68 -7.12 22.55
N VAL A 273 -0.91 -8.21 22.55
CA VAL A 273 0.55 -8.22 22.80
C VAL A 273 1.30 -8.53 21.52
N ILE A 274 2.42 -7.87 21.29
CA ILE A 274 3.31 -8.17 20.15
C ILE A 274 4.29 -9.27 20.56
N PRO A 275 4.34 -10.39 19.81
CA PRO A 275 5.33 -11.43 20.05
C PRO A 275 6.75 -10.87 19.95
N SER A 276 7.62 -11.30 20.87
CA SER A 276 9.03 -10.93 20.80
C SER A 276 9.66 -11.49 19.54
N ASP A 277 10.40 -10.65 18.82
CA ASP A 277 11.13 -11.00 17.62
C ASP A 277 12.53 -10.40 17.72
N PRO A 278 13.62 -11.18 17.67
CA PRO A 278 14.97 -10.66 17.88
C PRO A 278 15.39 -9.55 16.89
N ASP A 279 14.71 -9.40 15.76
CA ASP A 279 14.94 -8.32 14.80
C ASP A 279 14.07 -7.08 15.01
N ASN A 280 13.08 -7.14 15.91
CA ASN A 280 12.20 -6.00 16.21
C ASN A 280 12.88 -5.04 17.20
N PRO A 281 13.23 -3.80 16.78
CA PRO A 281 13.87 -2.83 17.67
C PRO A 281 12.94 -2.33 18.78
N PHE A 282 11.63 -2.58 18.67
CA PHE A 282 10.60 -2.17 19.62
C PHE A 282 10.11 -3.32 20.48
N ASN A 283 10.81 -4.45 20.63
CA ASN A 283 10.39 -5.56 21.50
C ASN A 283 9.98 -5.17 22.92
N ARG A 284 10.57 -4.10 23.47
CA ARG A 284 10.28 -3.60 24.82
C ARG A 284 9.01 -2.74 24.88
N TYR A 285 8.43 -2.44 23.73
CA TYR A 285 7.28 -1.57 23.54
C TYR A 285 6.16 -2.35 22.85
N ASN A 286 4.93 -2.20 23.30
CA ASN A 286 3.78 -2.87 22.68
C ASN A 286 3.28 -2.11 21.44
N VAL A 287 4.20 -1.80 20.52
CA VAL A 287 4.03 -0.95 19.32
C VAL A 287 4.05 -1.79 18.04
N GLN A 288 2.93 -1.77 17.32
CA GLN A 288 2.68 -2.50 16.10
C GLN A 288 3.26 -1.78 14.88
N TRP A 289 3.67 -2.57 13.90
CA TRP A 289 4.15 -2.09 12.61
C TRP A 289 3.23 -2.56 11.48
N LYS A 290 3.05 -1.69 10.49
CA LYS A 290 2.20 -1.96 9.33
C LYS A 290 2.81 -1.37 8.07
N ILE A 291 2.83 -2.15 7.00
CA ILE A 291 3.06 -1.68 5.64
C ILE A 291 1.73 -1.64 4.91
N ILE A 292 1.47 -0.50 4.27
CA ILE A 292 0.35 -0.27 3.37
C ILE A 292 0.94 0.05 2.01
N ALA A 293 0.96 -0.95 1.13
CA ALA A 293 1.42 -0.78 -0.24
C ALA A 293 0.23 -0.44 -1.14
N MET A 294 0.38 0.61 -1.93
CA MET A 294 -0.62 1.12 -2.86
C MET A 294 -0.07 1.00 -4.27
N GLY A 295 -0.76 0.22 -5.09
CA GLY A 295 -0.52 0.20 -6.53
C GLY A 295 -1.06 1.47 -7.15
N VAL A 296 -0.26 2.12 -7.99
CA VAL A 296 -0.70 3.27 -8.77
C VAL A 296 -0.70 2.91 -10.25
N GLY A 297 -1.76 3.28 -10.95
CA GLY A 297 -1.90 2.96 -12.37
C GLY A 297 -2.14 1.48 -12.63
N ASP A 298 -1.34 0.91 -13.55
CA ASP A 298 -1.46 -0.46 -14.02
C ASP A 298 -0.71 -1.49 -13.14
N ALA A 299 -0.25 -1.07 -11.96
CA ALA A 299 0.54 -1.92 -11.05
C ALA A 299 -0.15 -3.25 -10.72
N LEU A 300 -1.48 -3.26 -10.57
CA LEU A 300 -2.26 -4.48 -10.34
C LEU A 300 -2.65 -5.25 -11.61
N SER A 301 -2.46 -4.66 -12.80
CA SER A 301 -2.74 -5.29 -14.09
C SER A 301 -1.67 -6.33 -14.45
N ASN A 302 -0.46 -6.19 -13.92
CA ASN A 302 0.62 -7.17 -14.03
C ASN A 302 0.50 -8.22 -12.89
N PRO A 303 0.46 -9.55 -13.18
CA PRO A 303 0.42 -10.60 -12.15
C PRO A 303 1.54 -10.53 -11.10
N LEU A 304 2.78 -10.22 -11.54
CA LEU A 304 3.95 -10.11 -10.65
C LEU A 304 3.89 -8.85 -9.79
N GLY A 305 3.52 -7.71 -10.38
CA GLY A 305 3.32 -6.46 -9.63
C GLY A 305 2.17 -6.56 -8.62
N SER A 306 1.05 -7.17 -9.03
CA SER A 306 -0.10 -7.46 -8.16
C SER A 306 0.27 -8.38 -7.00
N ARG A 307 1.08 -9.41 -7.25
CA ARG A 307 1.63 -10.27 -6.20
C ARG A 307 2.48 -9.47 -5.22
N GLU A 308 3.44 -8.67 -5.70
CA GLU A 308 4.33 -7.89 -4.84
C GLU A 308 3.53 -6.93 -3.97
N LEU A 309 2.61 -6.17 -4.55
CA LEU A 309 1.71 -5.27 -3.82
C LEU A 309 0.88 -6.00 -2.77
N ARG A 310 0.23 -7.11 -3.13
CA ARG A 310 -0.60 -7.88 -2.18
C ARG A 310 0.25 -8.50 -1.07
N GLY A 311 1.41 -9.03 -1.41
CA GLY A 311 2.31 -9.69 -0.46
C GLY A 311 2.96 -8.73 0.54
N MET A 312 3.25 -7.50 0.11
CA MET A 312 3.78 -6.47 0.99
C MET A 312 2.75 -5.89 1.96
N ASN A 313 1.46 -5.95 1.61
CA ASN A 313 0.42 -5.34 2.42
C ASN A 313 0.19 -6.09 3.74
N TYR A 314 0.00 -5.33 4.81
CA TYR A 314 -0.39 -5.85 6.13
C TYR A 314 -1.67 -6.70 6.08
N ASN A 315 -2.58 -6.36 5.17
CA ASN A 315 -3.75 -7.14 4.84
C ASN A 315 -3.87 -7.23 3.31
N ALA A 316 -3.56 -8.40 2.74
CA ALA A 316 -3.58 -8.62 1.30
C ALA A 316 -4.96 -8.38 0.67
N ASP A 317 -6.05 -8.67 1.40
CA ASP A 317 -7.43 -8.46 0.93
C ASP A 317 -7.82 -6.98 0.86
N ARG A 318 -7.02 -6.10 1.48
CA ARG A 318 -7.22 -4.65 1.47
C ARG A 318 -6.13 -3.91 0.69
N THR A 319 -5.54 -4.59 -0.29
CA THR A 319 -4.60 -3.97 -1.22
C THR A 319 -5.28 -2.84 -1.98
N ILE A 320 -4.68 -1.65 -1.97
CA ILE A 320 -5.25 -0.46 -2.58
C ILE A 320 -4.66 -0.33 -3.99
N ASN A 321 -5.54 -0.14 -4.98
CA ASN A 321 -5.16 0.30 -6.32
C ASN A 321 -5.70 1.70 -6.57
N VAL A 322 -4.89 2.55 -7.17
CA VAL A 322 -5.29 3.89 -7.57
C VAL A 322 -5.03 4.06 -9.06
N PRO A 323 -6.05 3.84 -9.92
CA PRO A 323 -5.91 4.02 -11.36
C PRO A 323 -5.47 5.43 -11.72
N TRP A 324 -4.74 5.58 -12.82
CA TRP A 324 -4.28 6.89 -13.29
C TRP A 324 -5.44 7.86 -13.54
N ASP A 325 -6.57 7.37 -14.02
CA ASP A 325 -7.77 8.16 -14.32
C ASP A 325 -8.44 8.71 -13.05
N ASP A 326 -8.35 7.99 -11.93
CA ASP A 326 -8.87 8.49 -10.65
C ASP A 326 -7.97 9.59 -10.07
N LEU A 327 -6.67 9.52 -10.35
CA LEU A 327 -5.74 10.58 -9.97
C LEU A 327 -5.87 11.84 -10.84
N GLN A 328 -6.33 11.73 -12.09
CA GLN A 328 -6.61 12.91 -12.92
C GLN A 328 -7.68 13.81 -12.30
N LYS A 329 -8.65 13.23 -11.58
CA LYS A 329 -9.72 13.97 -10.89
C LYS A 329 -9.24 14.76 -9.66
N LEU A 330 -7.98 14.58 -9.24
CA LEU A 330 -7.36 15.37 -8.18
C LEU A 330 -6.82 16.72 -8.67
N PHE A 331 -6.84 16.97 -9.99
CA PHE A 331 -6.30 18.17 -10.64
C PHE A 331 -7.37 18.96 -11.38
#